data_AF-A0A2J7RLQ4-F1
#
_entry.id   AF-A0A2J7RLQ4-F1
#
_cell.length_a   1.000
_cell.length_b   1.000
_cell.length_c   1.000
_cell.angle_alpha   90.00
_cell.angle_beta   90.00
_cell.angle_gamma   90.00
#
_symmetry.space_group_name_H-M   'P 1'
#
loop_
_entity.id
_entity.type
_entity.pdbx_description
1 polymer ?
#
loop_
_entity_poly.entity_id
_entity_poly.type
_entity_poly.pdbx_seq_one_letter_code
_entity_poly.pdbx_strand_id
1 'polypeptide(L)'
;MSFIKLLSQRVGAPRASAADYYIHRANQHLWEHMQKYSVVDVEDGIRHLKNGSLDILIADTPILDFYRATDHGCKLQKIGDAINEDTYAVGMTKGFPLKDSISAVIAKYSRNGYIDILQEKWYGGLPCFKLATDMAQPRPLGVAAVTGVFILLGLGMVLGCLILIFEHLFYRYTLPILRHQPKGTIWRSRNIMFFSQKLYRFINCVELVSPHHAARELVHTIRQGQITSLFQKSVKRKEHEQRRRRKSKAQFFEMIQEIRRCA
;
A
#
# COMPACT_ATOMS: atom_id res chain seq x y z
N MET A 1 10.63 -17.01 -13.08
CA MET A 1 9.63 -16.51 -14.07
C MET A 1 9.27 -17.68 -14.99
N SER A 2 7.99 -17.94 -15.29
CA SER A 2 7.63 -19.08 -16.17
C SER A 2 7.86 -18.76 -17.64
N PHE A 3 8.28 -19.75 -18.44
CA PHE A 3 8.49 -19.62 -19.88
C PHE A 3 7.28 -19.03 -20.64
N ILE A 4 6.06 -19.31 -20.17
CA ILE A 4 4.82 -18.78 -20.75
C ILE A 4 4.75 -17.25 -20.66
N LYS A 5 5.25 -16.66 -19.57
CA LYS A 5 5.28 -15.20 -19.41
C LYS A 5 6.35 -14.54 -20.29
N LEU A 6 7.39 -15.27 -20.68
CA LEU A 6 8.42 -14.76 -21.58
C LEU A 6 7.91 -14.63 -23.02
N LEU A 7 6.97 -15.48 -23.44
CA LEU A 7 6.39 -15.43 -24.78
C LEU A 7 5.54 -14.17 -25.04
N SER A 8 5.05 -13.50 -24.00
CA SER A 8 4.31 -12.24 -24.14
C SER A 8 5.20 -10.98 -24.16
N GLN A 9 6.50 -11.14 -23.98
CA GLN A 9 7.48 -10.05 -23.93
C GLN A 9 8.41 -10.11 -25.16
N ARG A 10 9.06 -8.99 -25.50
CA ARG A 10 10.11 -8.95 -26.52
C ARG A 10 11.41 -9.44 -25.89
N VAL A 11 11.64 -10.74 -26.00
CA VAL A 11 12.80 -11.44 -25.42
C VAL A 11 13.84 -11.68 -26.51
N GLY A 12 15.08 -11.32 -26.26
CA GLY A 12 16.18 -11.43 -27.21
C GLY A 12 17.44 -12.01 -26.55
N ALA A 13 18.31 -12.57 -27.38
CA ALA A 13 19.65 -13.00 -27.00
C ALA A 13 20.62 -12.70 -28.16
N PRO A 14 21.93 -12.58 -27.90
CA PRO A 14 22.93 -12.47 -28.96
C PRO A 14 22.89 -13.70 -29.88
N ARG A 15 22.94 -13.49 -31.19
CA ARG A 15 22.90 -14.57 -32.18
C ARG A 15 24.08 -15.51 -32.03
N ALA A 16 23.84 -16.82 -32.20
CA ALA A 16 24.88 -17.84 -32.14
C ALA A 16 25.70 -17.81 -30.83
N SER A 17 25.07 -17.38 -29.73
CA SER A 17 25.68 -17.35 -28.40
C SER A 17 25.35 -18.62 -27.60
N ALA A 18 26.05 -18.80 -26.47
CA ALA A 18 25.72 -19.86 -25.52
C ALA A 18 24.27 -19.76 -25.05
N ALA A 19 23.79 -18.55 -24.73
CA ALA A 19 22.40 -18.30 -24.35
C ALA A 19 21.41 -18.77 -25.43
N ASP A 20 21.69 -18.47 -26.69
CA ASP A 20 20.88 -18.92 -27.83
C ASP A 20 20.80 -20.45 -27.91
N TYR A 21 21.95 -21.12 -27.79
CA TYR A 21 22.05 -22.59 -27.76
C TYR A 21 21.28 -23.22 -26.59
N TYR A 22 21.42 -22.67 -25.39
CA TYR A 22 20.76 -23.19 -24.20
C TYR A 22 19.24 -23.05 -24.27
N ILE A 23 18.74 -21.92 -24.78
CA ILE A 23 17.30 -21.73 -24.97
C ILE A 23 16.76 -22.64 -26.06
N HIS A 24 17.47 -22.81 -27.18
CA HIS A 24 17.12 -23.77 -28.22
C HIS A 24 16.94 -25.18 -27.65
N ARG A 25 17.91 -25.63 -26.84
CA ARG A 25 17.86 -26.97 -26.22
C ARG A 25 16.76 -27.11 -25.16
N ALA A 26 16.47 -26.06 -24.40
CA ALA A 26 15.52 -26.12 -23.30
C ALA A 26 14.05 -25.95 -23.75
N ASN A 27 13.79 -25.03 -24.69
CA ASN A 27 12.44 -24.71 -25.14
C ASN A 27 12.45 -24.15 -26.57
N GLN A 28 12.13 -25.00 -27.55
CA GLN A 28 12.07 -24.64 -28.97
C GLN A 28 11.12 -23.47 -29.26
N HIS A 29 9.94 -23.44 -28.62
CA HIS A 29 8.93 -22.42 -28.88
C HIS A 29 9.37 -21.05 -28.36
N LEU A 30 10.05 -20.99 -27.21
CA LEU A 30 10.66 -19.73 -26.75
C LEU A 30 11.78 -19.31 -27.69
N TRP A 31 12.62 -20.25 -28.13
CA TRP A 31 13.71 -19.96 -29.04
C TRP A 31 13.22 -19.34 -30.36
N GLU A 32 12.20 -19.94 -31.00
CA GLU A 32 11.60 -19.40 -32.24
C GLU A 32 11.03 -17.99 -32.05
N HIS A 33 10.42 -17.72 -30.89
CA HIS A 33 9.97 -16.38 -30.54
C HIS A 33 11.14 -15.40 -30.38
N MET A 34 12.19 -15.84 -29.70
CA MET A 34 13.40 -15.05 -29.43
C MET A 34 14.17 -14.69 -30.69
N GLN A 35 14.16 -15.55 -31.72
CA GLN A 35 14.84 -15.30 -33.00
C GLN A 35 14.38 -13.98 -33.67
N LYS A 36 13.12 -13.60 -33.48
CA LYS A 36 12.54 -12.34 -34.01
C LYS A 36 13.17 -11.08 -33.40
N TYR A 37 13.70 -11.19 -32.19
CA TYR A 37 14.32 -10.10 -31.43
C TYR A 37 15.80 -10.36 -31.14
N SER A 38 16.43 -11.23 -31.93
CA SER A 38 17.84 -11.57 -31.79
C SER A 38 18.73 -10.35 -32.06
N VAL A 39 19.75 -10.18 -31.22
CA VAL A 39 20.69 -9.05 -31.29
C VAL A 39 22.06 -9.50 -31.76
N VAL A 40 22.89 -8.57 -32.25
CA VAL A 40 24.23 -8.91 -32.75
C VAL A 40 25.15 -9.29 -31.61
N ASP A 41 25.19 -8.47 -30.57
CA ASP A 41 25.99 -8.65 -29.37
C ASP A 41 25.22 -8.21 -28.12
N VAL A 42 25.85 -8.40 -26.95
CA VAL A 42 25.23 -8.01 -25.67
C VAL A 42 25.06 -6.49 -25.58
N GLU A 43 26.01 -5.70 -26.08
CA GLU A 43 25.96 -4.24 -26.00
C GLU A 43 24.77 -3.66 -26.77
N ASP A 44 24.51 -4.17 -27.97
CA ASP A 44 23.34 -3.84 -28.79
C ASP A 44 22.05 -4.24 -28.09
N GLY A 45 22.03 -5.41 -27.44
CA GLY A 45 20.95 -5.82 -26.55
C GLY A 45 20.68 -4.83 -25.41
N ILE A 46 21.73 -4.33 -24.75
CA ILE A 46 21.60 -3.32 -23.68
C ILE A 46 21.05 -2.01 -24.23
N ARG A 47 21.48 -1.61 -25.44
CA ARG A 47 20.95 -0.41 -26.13
C ARG A 47 19.46 -0.56 -26.42
N HIS A 48 19.03 -1.73 -26.90
CA HIS A 48 17.62 -2.02 -27.17
C HIS A 48 16.75 -2.06 -25.91
N LEU A 49 17.28 -2.59 -24.80
CA LEU A 49 16.61 -2.51 -23.49
C LEU A 49 16.42 -1.05 -23.06
N LYS A 50 17.44 -0.21 -23.19
CA LYS A 50 17.37 1.21 -22.81
C LYS A 50 16.41 2.02 -23.68
N ASN A 51 16.32 1.68 -24.97
CA ASN A 51 15.43 2.35 -25.93
C ASN A 51 14.00 1.79 -25.90
N GLY A 52 13.74 0.72 -25.14
CA GLY A 52 12.43 0.08 -25.06
C GLY A 52 12.02 -0.68 -26.33
N SER A 53 12.97 -1.00 -27.21
CA SER A 53 12.72 -1.90 -28.35
C SER A 53 12.77 -3.37 -27.94
N LEU A 54 13.47 -3.68 -26.84
CA LEU A 54 13.54 -5.00 -26.21
C LEU A 54 13.06 -4.90 -24.76
N ASP A 55 12.36 -5.92 -24.27
CA ASP A 55 11.88 -5.96 -22.88
C ASP A 55 12.81 -6.80 -21.99
N ILE A 56 13.37 -7.89 -22.53
CA ILE A 56 14.23 -8.82 -21.80
C ILE A 56 15.41 -9.24 -22.69
N LEU A 57 16.62 -9.13 -22.15
CA LEU A 57 17.84 -9.68 -22.75
C LEU A 57 18.28 -10.90 -21.96
N ILE A 58 18.49 -12.02 -22.65
CA ILE A 58 19.08 -13.24 -22.08
C ILE A 58 20.53 -13.32 -22.54
N ALA A 59 21.45 -13.32 -21.58
CA ALA A 59 22.89 -13.46 -21.79
C ALA A 59 23.55 -13.94 -20.48
N ASP A 60 24.88 -14.08 -20.50
CA ASP A 60 25.64 -14.59 -19.37
C ASP A 60 25.57 -13.66 -18.15
N THR A 61 25.35 -14.25 -16.97
CA THR A 61 25.17 -13.52 -15.71
C THR A 61 26.28 -12.52 -15.39
N PRO A 62 27.59 -12.86 -15.41
CA PRO A 62 28.62 -11.89 -15.04
C PRO A 62 28.75 -10.74 -16.05
N ILE A 63 28.48 -10.98 -17.33
CA ILE A 63 28.46 -9.91 -18.34
C ILE A 63 27.30 -8.95 -18.05
N LEU A 64 26.10 -9.49 -17.78
CA LEU A 64 24.94 -8.68 -17.41
C LEU A 64 25.16 -7.91 -16.10
N ASP A 65 25.77 -8.54 -15.10
CA ASP A 65 26.09 -7.89 -13.82
C ASP A 65 27.12 -6.77 -13.99
N PHE A 66 28.09 -6.91 -14.91
CA PHE A 66 28.98 -5.82 -15.31
C PHE A 66 28.23 -4.64 -15.92
N TYR A 67 27.44 -4.85 -16.97
CA TYR A 67 26.69 -3.76 -17.62
C TYR A 67 25.73 -3.08 -16.64
N ARG A 68 25.06 -3.85 -15.79
CA ARG A 68 24.19 -3.34 -14.73
C ARG A 68 24.97 -2.50 -13.73
N ALA A 69 26.14 -2.95 -13.28
CA ALA A 69 26.96 -2.24 -12.31
C ALA A 69 27.52 -0.92 -12.85
N THR A 70 27.87 -0.87 -14.14
CA THR A 70 28.41 0.31 -14.83
C THR A 70 27.35 1.33 -15.26
N ASP A 71 26.06 1.00 -15.19
CA ASP A 71 25.00 1.87 -15.69
C ASP A 71 24.82 3.12 -14.82
N HIS A 72 25.12 4.32 -15.34
CA HIS A 72 25.02 5.56 -14.55
C HIS A 72 23.64 5.82 -13.92
N GLY A 73 22.57 5.29 -14.51
CA GLY A 73 21.19 5.47 -14.02
C GLY A 73 20.66 4.32 -13.15
N CYS A 74 21.43 3.25 -12.95
CA CYS A 74 20.99 1.99 -12.32
C CYS A 74 19.60 1.52 -12.79
N LYS A 75 19.28 1.71 -14.09
CA LYS A 75 17.96 1.40 -14.66
C LYS A 75 17.83 -0.06 -15.07
N LEU A 76 18.96 -0.72 -15.32
CA LEU A 76 19.01 -2.14 -15.65
C LEU A 76 18.82 -2.97 -14.38
N GLN A 77 18.01 -4.03 -14.48
CA GLN A 77 17.77 -4.95 -13.38
C GLN A 77 17.82 -6.39 -13.89
N LYS A 78 18.45 -7.27 -13.10
CA LYS A 78 18.40 -8.71 -13.32
C LYS A 78 17.06 -9.25 -12.81
N ILE A 79 16.38 -10.04 -13.63
CA ILE A 79 15.05 -10.58 -13.32
C ILE A 79 15.10 -12.11 -13.41
N GLY A 80 14.59 -12.77 -12.37
CA GLY A 80 14.49 -14.22 -12.31
C GLY A 80 15.81 -14.92 -11.97
N ASP A 81 15.72 -16.25 -11.91
CA ASP A 81 16.86 -17.14 -11.64
C ASP A 81 17.61 -17.46 -12.94
N ALA A 82 18.84 -17.95 -12.80
CA ALA A 82 19.62 -18.42 -13.94
C ALA A 82 18.88 -19.56 -14.65
N ILE A 83 18.83 -19.50 -15.98
CA ILE A 83 18.17 -20.52 -16.80
C ILE A 83 18.96 -21.84 -16.78
N ASN A 84 20.28 -21.73 -16.76
CA ASN A 84 21.22 -22.83 -16.54
C ASN A 84 22.36 -22.33 -15.65
N GLU A 85 22.87 -23.23 -14.80
CA GLU A 85 24.04 -22.98 -13.95
C GLU A 85 25.28 -23.58 -14.61
N ASP A 86 26.00 -22.75 -15.35
CA ASP A 86 27.31 -23.09 -15.92
C ASP A 86 28.39 -22.15 -15.41
N THR A 87 29.63 -22.63 -15.41
CA THR A 87 30.79 -21.90 -14.89
C THR A 87 31.85 -21.72 -15.98
N TYR A 88 32.49 -20.56 -16.01
CA TYR A 88 33.65 -20.33 -16.88
C TYR A 88 34.83 -21.22 -16.48
N ALA A 89 35.52 -21.74 -17.49
CA ALA A 89 36.66 -22.61 -17.29
C ALA A 89 37.78 -22.26 -18.28
N VAL A 90 39.02 -22.60 -17.91
CA VAL A 90 40.18 -22.47 -18.78
C VAL A 90 40.35 -23.76 -19.58
N GLY A 91 40.13 -23.69 -20.90
CA GLY A 91 40.37 -24.79 -21.82
C GLY A 91 41.86 -24.98 -22.11
N MET A 92 42.31 -26.23 -22.18
CA MET A 92 43.70 -26.60 -22.51
C MET A 92 43.70 -27.73 -23.55
N THR A 93 44.79 -27.88 -24.30
CA THR A 93 44.95 -28.99 -25.24
C THR A 93 44.94 -30.33 -24.50
N LYS A 94 44.46 -31.38 -25.18
CA LYS A 94 44.48 -32.73 -24.61
C LYS A 94 45.91 -33.13 -24.27
N GLY A 95 46.12 -33.68 -23.07
CA GLY A 95 47.44 -34.09 -22.59
C GLY A 95 48.32 -32.94 -22.06
N PHE A 96 47.79 -31.74 -21.85
CA PHE A 96 48.58 -30.63 -21.30
C PHE A 96 49.12 -30.96 -19.88
N PRO A 97 50.44 -30.91 -19.65
CA PRO A 97 51.07 -31.47 -18.45
C PRO A 97 50.76 -30.69 -17.17
N LEU A 98 50.43 -29.40 -17.24
CA LEU A 98 50.19 -28.55 -16.07
C LEU A 98 48.70 -28.37 -15.73
N LYS A 99 47.80 -29.11 -16.40
CA LYS A 99 46.35 -28.98 -16.21
C LYS A 99 45.96 -29.10 -14.73
N ASP A 100 46.47 -30.13 -14.06
CA ASP A 100 46.09 -30.44 -12.68
C ASP A 100 46.71 -29.43 -11.70
N SER A 101 47.93 -28.97 -11.98
CA SER A 101 48.59 -27.93 -11.18
C SER A 101 47.82 -26.60 -11.24
N ILE A 102 47.41 -26.17 -12.44
CA ILE A 102 46.63 -24.94 -12.62
C ILE A 102 45.25 -25.07 -11.96
N SER A 103 44.59 -26.22 -12.13
CA SER A 103 43.31 -26.50 -11.49
C SER A 103 43.41 -26.43 -9.96
N ALA A 104 44.49 -26.95 -9.37
CA ALA A 104 44.74 -26.88 -7.94
C ALA A 104 44.95 -25.44 -7.44
N VAL A 105 45.62 -24.58 -8.22
CA VAL A 105 45.80 -23.17 -7.89
C VAL A 105 44.47 -22.41 -7.93
N ILE A 106 43.64 -22.64 -8.96
CA ILE A 106 42.30 -22.02 -9.05
C ILE A 106 41.42 -22.46 -7.87
N ALA A 107 41.43 -23.75 -7.52
CA ALA A 107 40.72 -24.26 -6.35
C ALA A 107 41.24 -23.66 -5.03
N LYS A 108 42.54 -23.36 -4.93
CA LYS A 108 43.11 -22.63 -3.79
C LYS A 108 42.58 -21.19 -3.72
N TYR A 109 42.49 -20.48 -4.84
CA TYR A 109 41.96 -19.11 -4.92
C TYR A 109 40.47 -19.02 -4.59
N SER A 110 39.69 -20.03 -4.95
CA SER A 110 38.28 -20.10 -4.55
C SER A 110 38.15 -20.35 -3.04
N ARG A 111 38.88 -21.34 -2.49
CA ARG A 111 38.79 -21.70 -1.06
C ARG A 111 39.28 -20.62 -0.10
N ASN A 112 40.27 -19.83 -0.49
CA ASN A 112 40.82 -18.78 0.38
C ASN A 112 40.13 -17.41 0.17
N GLY A 113 39.07 -17.33 -0.64
CA GLY A 113 38.34 -16.09 -0.91
C GLY A 113 39.08 -15.08 -1.80
N TYR A 114 40.17 -15.48 -2.47
CA TYR A 114 40.89 -14.56 -3.36
C TYR A 114 40.05 -14.10 -4.55
N ILE A 115 39.12 -14.95 -5.02
CA ILE A 115 38.17 -14.58 -6.07
C ILE A 115 37.24 -13.44 -5.62
N ASP A 116 36.80 -13.44 -4.36
CA ASP A 116 35.94 -12.38 -3.82
C ASP A 116 36.69 -11.05 -3.72
N ILE A 117 37.96 -11.11 -3.33
CA ILE A 117 38.86 -9.94 -3.31
C ILE A 117 39.03 -9.37 -4.72
N LEU A 118 39.21 -10.23 -5.72
CA LEU A 118 39.26 -9.80 -7.13
C LEU A 118 37.95 -9.17 -7.56
N GLN A 119 36.81 -9.77 -7.19
CA GLN A 119 35.50 -9.22 -7.53
C GLN A 119 35.31 -7.82 -6.93
N GLU A 120 35.61 -7.63 -5.64
CA GLU A 120 35.53 -6.30 -5.01
C GLU A 120 36.51 -5.31 -5.65
N LYS A 121 37.71 -5.76 -6.03
CA LYS A 121 38.69 -4.91 -6.71
C LYS A 121 38.18 -4.39 -8.06
N TRP A 122 37.54 -5.25 -8.86
CA TRP A 122 37.09 -4.90 -10.21
C TRP A 122 35.71 -4.26 -10.25
N TYR A 123 34.82 -4.61 -9.32
CA TYR A 123 33.42 -4.17 -9.33
C TYR A 123 33.05 -3.24 -8.16
N GLY A 124 33.82 -3.24 -7.07
CA GLY A 124 33.46 -2.51 -5.84
C GLY A 124 33.39 -0.99 -5.99
N GLY A 125 34.08 -0.43 -6.99
CA GLY A 125 34.02 0.99 -7.34
C GLY A 125 32.88 1.38 -8.29
N LEU A 126 32.10 0.42 -8.78
CA LEU A 126 31.04 0.69 -9.76
C LEU A 126 29.76 1.21 -9.08
N PRO A 127 29.09 2.21 -9.67
CA PRO A 127 28.02 2.97 -9.00
C PRO A 127 26.82 2.12 -8.58
N CYS A 128 26.49 1.08 -9.36
CA CYS A 128 25.30 0.25 -9.11
C CYS A 128 25.61 -1.17 -8.60
N PHE A 129 26.88 -1.46 -8.31
CA PHE A 129 27.28 -2.79 -7.83
C PHE A 129 26.75 -3.06 -6.43
N LYS A 130 26.95 -2.12 -5.50
CA LYS A 130 26.49 -2.23 -4.10
C LYS A 130 24.97 -2.12 -3.94
N LEU A 131 24.32 -1.44 -4.88
CA LEU A 131 22.86 -1.35 -4.90
C LEU A 131 22.23 -2.74 -5.11
N ALA A 132 22.90 -3.68 -5.80
CA ALA A 132 22.41 -5.05 -5.94
C ALA A 132 22.39 -5.81 -4.60
N THR A 133 23.39 -5.58 -3.75
CA THR A 133 23.52 -6.18 -2.43
C THR A 133 22.50 -5.58 -1.46
N ASP A 134 22.23 -4.28 -1.57
CA ASP A 134 21.20 -3.58 -0.78
C ASP A 134 19.76 -3.87 -1.27
N MET A 135 19.55 -4.36 -2.49
CA MET A 135 18.20 -4.75 -2.95
C MET A 135 17.71 -6.06 -2.31
N ALA A 136 18.59 -6.79 -1.62
CA ALA A 136 18.20 -7.86 -0.70
C ALA A 136 17.71 -7.34 0.67
N GLN A 137 17.93 -6.05 0.96
CA GLN A 137 17.36 -5.39 2.14
C GLN A 137 16.04 -4.68 1.76
N PRO A 138 14.98 -4.78 2.59
CA PRO A 138 13.74 -4.08 2.33
C PRO A 138 14.02 -2.58 2.28
N ARG A 139 13.86 -1.99 1.09
CA ARG A 139 13.98 -0.54 0.87
C ARG A 139 13.20 0.19 1.98
N PRO A 140 13.81 1.14 2.71
CA PRO A 140 13.04 1.98 3.61
C PRO A 140 11.94 2.66 2.80
N LEU A 141 10.71 2.68 3.35
CA LEU A 141 9.53 3.17 2.64
C LEU A 141 9.83 4.55 2.04
N GLY A 142 9.87 4.61 0.71
CA GLY A 142 10.23 5.83 -0.01
C GLY A 142 9.25 6.96 0.31
N VAL A 143 9.74 8.21 0.22
CA VAL A 143 8.97 9.42 0.49
C VAL A 143 7.64 9.43 -0.28
N ALA A 144 7.59 8.83 -1.47
CA ALA A 144 6.39 8.66 -2.28
C ALA A 144 5.27 7.84 -1.59
N ALA A 145 5.60 6.83 -0.79
CA ALA A 145 4.62 6.08 -0.01
C ALA A 145 4.03 6.93 1.12
N VAL A 146 4.83 7.82 1.71
CA VAL A 146 4.40 8.75 2.76
C VAL A 146 3.60 9.92 2.17
N THR A 147 3.87 10.33 0.92
CA THR A 147 3.11 11.37 0.22
C THR A 147 1.61 11.05 0.13
N GLY A 148 1.25 9.78 -0.05
CA GLY A 148 -0.15 9.36 -0.08
C GLY A 148 -0.92 9.69 1.21
N VAL A 149 -0.25 9.56 2.37
CA VAL A 149 -0.84 9.89 3.67
C VAL A 149 -1.09 11.39 3.81
N PHE A 150 -0.13 12.22 3.36
CA PHE A 150 -0.28 13.68 3.37
C PHE A 150 -1.40 14.17 2.44
N ILE A 151 -1.55 13.56 1.27
CA ILE A 151 -2.65 13.89 0.34
C ILE A 151 -4.01 13.55 0.96
N LEU A 152 -4.14 12.39 1.60
CA LEU A 152 -5.38 11.97 2.25
C LEU A 152 -5.73 12.92 3.41
N LEU A 153 -4.73 13.34 4.19
CA LEU A 153 -4.91 14.30 5.29
C LEU A 153 -5.34 15.68 4.78
N GLY A 154 -4.73 16.15 3.69
CA GLY A 154 -5.11 17.41 3.03
C GLY A 154 -6.55 17.39 2.50
N LEU A 155 -6.94 16.29 1.84
CA LEU A 155 -8.32 16.08 1.39
C LEU A 155 -9.31 16.11 2.56
N GLY A 156 -9.00 15.44 3.66
CA GLY A 156 -9.83 15.44 4.87
C GLY A 156 -10.01 16.84 5.46
N MET A 157 -8.94 17.65 5.47
CA MET A 157 -8.99 19.03 5.96
C MET A 157 -9.86 19.92 5.07
N VAL A 158 -9.73 19.81 3.74
CA VAL A 158 -10.57 20.58 2.80
C VAL A 158 -12.04 20.18 2.92
N LEU A 159 -12.35 18.88 2.96
CA LEU A 159 -13.70 18.38 3.18
C LEU A 159 -14.29 18.89 4.50
N GLY A 160 -13.51 18.85 5.59
CA GLY A 160 -13.93 19.39 6.88
C GLY A 160 -14.24 20.89 6.83
N CYS A 161 -13.39 21.68 6.17
CA CYS A 161 -13.61 23.11 5.96
C CYS A 161 -14.88 23.38 5.13
N LEU A 162 -15.11 22.62 4.06
CA LEU A 162 -16.32 22.76 3.24
C LEU A 162 -17.60 22.44 4.02
N ILE A 163 -17.58 21.37 4.83
CA ILE A 163 -18.71 21.01 5.70
C ILE A 163 -18.98 22.13 6.71
N LEU A 164 -17.94 22.69 7.34
CA LEU A 164 -18.06 23.80 8.28
C LEU A 164 -18.62 25.07 7.61
N ILE A 165 -18.15 25.41 6.42
CA ILE A 165 -18.66 26.55 5.65
C ILE A 165 -20.13 26.34 5.29
N PHE A 166 -20.48 25.13 4.82
CA PHE A 166 -21.86 24.79 4.49
C PHE A 166 -22.78 24.89 5.72
N GLU A 167 -22.36 24.37 6.87
CA GLU A 167 -23.10 24.51 8.13
C GLU A 167 -23.27 25.98 8.53
N HIS A 168 -22.20 26.77 8.45
CA HIS A 168 -22.25 28.19 8.79
C HIS A 168 -23.20 28.97 7.87
N LEU A 169 -23.16 28.71 6.56
CA LEU A 169 -24.05 29.31 5.58
C LEU A 169 -25.50 28.87 5.80
N PHE A 170 -25.74 27.57 6.03
CA PHE A 170 -27.07 27.04 6.30
C PHE A 170 -27.68 27.66 7.56
N TYR A 171 -26.88 27.79 8.62
CA TYR A 171 -27.32 28.38 9.87
C TYR A 171 -27.54 29.89 9.76
N ARG A 172 -26.68 30.62 9.04
CA ARG A 172 -26.74 32.08 8.96
C ARG A 172 -27.77 32.59 7.96
N TYR A 173 -27.96 31.90 6.83
CA TYR A 173 -28.86 32.34 5.76
C TYR A 173 -30.14 31.51 5.70
N THR A 174 -30.05 30.18 5.73
CA THR A 174 -31.22 29.32 5.52
C THR A 174 -32.16 29.31 6.74
N LEU A 175 -31.63 29.31 7.97
CA LEU A 175 -32.47 29.36 9.19
C LEU A 175 -33.33 30.63 9.33
N PRO A 176 -32.82 31.86 9.16
CA PRO A 176 -33.69 33.05 9.24
C PRO A 176 -34.71 33.09 8.11
N ILE A 177 -34.36 32.64 6.90
CA ILE A 177 -35.29 32.53 5.76
C ILE A 177 -36.39 31.51 6.07
N LEU A 178 -36.04 30.31 6.55
CA LEU A 178 -37.01 29.29 6.96
C LEU A 178 -37.89 29.74 8.12
N ARG A 179 -37.38 30.57 9.03
CA ARG A 179 -38.14 31.12 10.18
C ARG A 179 -39.19 32.15 9.76
N HIS A 180 -38.96 32.90 8.68
CA HIS A 180 -39.89 33.93 8.18
C HIS A 180 -40.96 33.40 7.21
N GLN A 181 -40.92 32.12 6.82
CA GLN A 181 -41.92 31.54 5.92
C GLN A 181 -43.28 31.29 6.62
N PRO A 182 -44.42 31.54 5.94
CA PRO A 182 -45.76 31.39 6.50
C PRO A 182 -46.09 29.92 6.84
N LYS A 183 -47.04 29.71 7.78
CA LYS A 183 -47.37 28.41 8.41
C LYS A 183 -47.92 27.31 7.47
N GLY A 184 -47.89 27.49 6.15
CA GLY A 184 -48.43 26.57 5.15
C GLY A 184 -47.39 25.76 4.34
N THR A 185 -46.09 26.02 4.48
CA THR A 185 -45.04 25.34 3.67
C THR A 185 -44.59 23.99 4.24
N ILE A 186 -44.26 23.05 3.34
CA ILE A 186 -43.79 21.67 3.60
C ILE A 186 -42.73 21.56 4.72
N TRP A 187 -41.91 22.59 4.90
CA TRP A 187 -40.84 22.67 5.90
C TRP A 187 -41.28 22.66 7.38
N ARG A 188 -42.55 22.97 7.66
CA ARG A 188 -43.14 22.92 9.02
C ARG A 188 -44.01 21.67 9.25
N SER A 189 -44.12 20.80 8.25
CA SER A 189 -44.92 19.57 8.31
C SER A 189 -44.27 18.48 9.18
N ARG A 190 -45.11 17.61 9.77
CA ARG A 190 -44.67 16.49 10.64
C ARG A 190 -43.72 15.51 9.94
N ASN A 191 -43.71 15.48 8.59
CA ASN A 191 -42.94 14.51 7.80
C ASN A 191 -41.41 14.74 7.86
N ILE A 192 -40.95 15.95 8.21
CA ILE A 192 -39.53 16.24 8.42
C ILE A 192 -38.96 15.56 9.67
N MET A 193 -39.82 15.18 10.62
CA MET A 193 -39.43 14.42 11.81
C MET A 193 -38.86 13.03 11.45
N PHE A 194 -39.29 12.44 10.33
CA PHE A 194 -38.82 11.14 9.86
C PHE A 194 -37.44 11.19 9.21
N PHE A 195 -37.09 12.32 8.58
CA PHE A 195 -35.81 12.46 7.87
C PHE A 195 -34.67 12.87 8.80
N SER A 196 -34.93 13.74 9.78
CA SER A 196 -33.96 14.08 10.83
C SER A 196 -34.63 14.68 12.06
N GLN A 197 -34.59 13.94 13.18
CA GLN A 197 -35.13 14.37 14.46
C GLN A 197 -34.43 15.62 15.01
N LYS A 198 -33.14 15.81 14.69
CA LYS A 198 -32.37 16.99 15.08
C LYS A 198 -32.81 18.23 14.31
N LEU A 199 -33.07 18.10 13.01
CA LEU A 199 -33.50 19.21 12.15
C LEU A 199 -34.89 19.72 12.55
N TYR A 200 -35.83 18.81 12.81
CA TYR A 200 -37.19 19.15 13.26
C TYR A 200 -37.20 19.90 14.61
N ARG A 201 -36.37 19.45 15.57
CA ARG A 201 -36.23 20.11 16.88
C ARG A 201 -35.57 21.49 16.75
N PHE A 202 -34.63 21.65 15.82
CA PHE A 202 -33.97 22.93 15.53
C PHE A 202 -34.91 23.97 14.91
N ILE A 203 -35.83 23.54 14.03
CA ILE A 203 -36.77 24.42 13.33
C ILE A 203 -37.92 24.89 14.25
N ASN A 204 -38.38 24.05 15.20
CA ASN A 204 -39.51 24.36 16.08
C ASN A 204 -39.14 24.88 17.48
N CYS A 205 -37.86 24.93 17.85
CA CYS A 205 -37.44 25.52 19.13
C CYS A 205 -37.50 27.06 19.07
N VAL A 206 -38.32 27.65 19.94
CA VAL A 206 -38.44 29.11 20.16
C VAL A 206 -37.26 29.70 20.95
N GLU A 207 -36.34 28.88 21.44
CA GLU A 207 -35.11 29.35 22.06
C GLU A 207 -33.94 28.54 21.53
N LEU A 208 -33.11 29.16 20.69
CA LEU A 208 -31.71 28.77 20.69
C LEU A 208 -31.16 29.22 22.02
N VAL A 209 -30.86 28.28 22.92
CA VAL A 209 -29.88 28.56 23.97
C VAL A 209 -28.66 29.08 23.21
N SER A 210 -28.42 30.39 23.30
CA SER A 210 -27.27 31.04 22.70
C SER A 210 -26.05 30.18 23.06
N PRO A 211 -25.19 29.80 22.10
CA PRO A 211 -24.03 28.95 22.37
C PRO A 211 -23.17 29.50 23.52
N HIS A 212 -23.24 30.81 23.79
CA HIS A 212 -22.64 31.44 24.96
C HIS A 212 -23.24 31.02 26.31
N HIS A 213 -24.54 30.76 26.42
CA HIS A 213 -25.17 30.27 27.65
C HIS A 213 -24.79 28.82 27.93
N ALA A 214 -24.80 27.96 26.91
CA ALA A 214 -24.38 26.56 27.04
C ALA A 214 -22.86 26.45 27.36
N ALA A 215 -22.04 27.29 26.74
CA ALA A 215 -20.61 27.37 27.04
C ALA A 215 -20.34 27.91 28.45
N ARG A 216 -21.08 28.94 28.91
CA ARG A 216 -20.95 29.46 30.28
C ARG A 216 -21.35 28.43 31.33
N GLU A 217 -22.44 27.69 31.11
CA GLU A 217 -22.86 26.58 31.98
C GLU A 217 -21.81 25.46 32.03
N LEU A 218 -21.26 25.06 30.89
CA LEU A 218 -20.18 24.06 30.83
C LEU A 218 -18.91 24.53 31.55
N VAL A 219 -18.50 25.77 31.33
CA VAL A 219 -17.32 26.36 32.02
C VAL A 219 -17.55 26.46 33.53
N HIS A 220 -18.76 26.84 33.96
CA HIS A 220 -19.12 26.90 35.37
C HIS A 220 -19.11 25.51 36.03
N THR A 221 -19.60 24.49 35.33
CA THR A 221 -19.63 23.10 35.79
C THR A 221 -18.23 22.47 35.88
N ILE A 222 -17.33 22.84 34.95
CA ILE A 222 -15.91 22.47 34.98
C ILE A 222 -15.20 23.15 36.17
N ARG A 223 -15.49 24.43 36.42
CA ARG A 223 -14.90 25.19 37.54
C ARG A 223 -15.35 24.67 38.91
N GLN A 224 -16.56 24.12 39.00
CA GLN A 224 -17.08 23.48 40.22
C GLN A 224 -16.68 21.99 40.37
N GLY A 225 -15.86 21.44 39.46
CA GLY A 225 -15.31 20.08 39.58
C GLY A 225 -16.32 18.93 39.42
N GLN A 226 -17.55 19.20 38.98
CA GLN A 226 -18.63 18.19 38.88
C GLN A 226 -18.70 17.47 37.52
N ILE A 227 -17.57 17.30 36.83
CA ILE A 227 -17.51 16.72 35.48
C ILE A 227 -18.01 15.26 35.46
N THR A 228 -17.82 14.52 36.55
CA THR A 228 -18.28 13.13 36.67
C THR A 228 -19.80 12.99 36.63
N SER A 229 -20.55 14.03 37.06
CA SER A 229 -22.01 14.04 37.07
C SER A 229 -22.64 14.09 35.67
N LEU A 230 -21.94 14.67 34.69
CA LEU A 230 -22.38 14.77 33.29
C LEU A 230 -22.41 13.39 32.62
N PHE A 231 -21.42 12.54 32.92
CA PHE A 231 -21.38 11.17 32.44
C PHE A 231 -22.29 10.24 33.26
N GLN A 232 -22.45 10.50 34.56
CA GLN A 232 -23.30 9.68 35.44
C GLN A 232 -24.80 9.90 35.21
N LYS A 233 -25.22 11.03 34.62
CA LYS A 233 -26.62 11.27 34.21
C LYS A 233 -27.12 10.21 33.22
N SER A 234 -26.24 9.72 32.32
CA SER A 234 -26.57 8.65 31.38
C SER A 234 -26.78 7.30 32.08
N VAL A 235 -25.96 7.00 33.10
CA VAL A 235 -26.02 5.78 33.91
C VAL A 235 -27.26 5.79 34.80
N LYS A 236 -27.54 6.89 35.51
CA LYS A 236 -28.76 7.05 36.33
C LYS A 236 -30.05 6.92 35.51
N ARG A 237 -30.06 7.42 34.26
CA ARG A 237 -31.23 7.29 33.39
C ARG A 237 -31.48 5.84 32.98
N LYS A 238 -30.43 5.10 32.62
CA LYS A 238 -30.51 3.65 32.33
C LYS A 238 -30.99 2.85 33.53
N GLU A 239 -30.50 3.16 34.73
CA GLU A 239 -30.88 2.46 35.96
C GLU A 239 -32.37 2.67 36.32
N HIS A 240 -32.85 3.92 36.19
CA HIS A 240 -34.27 4.23 36.39
C HIS A 240 -35.19 3.52 35.39
N GLU A 241 -34.78 3.42 34.12
CA GLU A 241 -35.53 2.69 33.09
C GLU A 241 -35.59 1.19 33.38
N GLN A 242 -34.48 0.59 33.81
CA GLN A 242 -34.44 -0.81 34.22
C GLN A 242 -35.30 -1.07 35.46
N ARG A 243 -35.30 -0.17 36.46
CA ARG A 243 -36.20 -0.26 37.63
C ARG A 243 -37.67 -0.23 37.22
N ARG A 244 -38.07 0.65 36.29
CA ARG A 244 -39.47 0.67 35.79
C ARG A 244 -39.85 -0.63 35.09
N ARG A 245 -38.95 -1.18 34.25
CA ARG A 245 -39.18 -2.48 33.59
C ARG A 245 -39.32 -3.62 34.59
N ARG A 246 -38.51 -3.65 35.65
CA ARG A 246 -38.62 -4.65 36.73
C ARG A 246 -39.94 -4.53 37.49
N LYS A 247 -40.38 -3.31 37.83
CA LYS A 247 -41.69 -3.08 38.46
C LYS A 247 -42.86 -3.55 37.59
N SER A 248 -42.84 -3.20 36.30
CA SER A 248 -43.88 -3.62 35.36
C SER A 248 -43.92 -5.14 35.17
N LYS A 249 -42.76 -5.80 35.10
CA LYS A 249 -42.70 -7.27 35.07
C LYS A 249 -43.21 -7.90 36.36
N ALA A 250 -42.84 -7.37 37.53
CA ALA A 250 -43.34 -7.87 38.81
C ALA A 250 -44.87 -7.74 38.92
N GLN A 251 -45.44 -6.59 38.54
CA GLN A 251 -46.90 -6.40 38.50
C GLN A 251 -47.60 -7.37 37.53
N PHE A 252 -46.97 -7.68 36.39
CA PHE A 252 -47.52 -8.65 35.45
C PHE A 252 -47.52 -10.08 36.02
N PHE A 253 -46.47 -10.47 36.74
CA PHE A 253 -46.42 -11.78 37.41
C PHE A 253 -47.41 -11.89 38.57
N GLU A 254 -47.57 -10.84 39.37
CA GLU A 254 -48.60 -10.76 40.42
C GLU A 254 -50.01 -10.92 39.81
N MET A 255 -50.30 -10.22 38.71
CA MET A 255 -51.58 -10.34 38.01
C MET A 255 -51.84 -11.77 37.51
N ILE A 256 -50.82 -12.46 36.98
CA ILE A 256 -50.95 -13.86 36.54
C ILE A 256 -51.20 -14.80 37.74
N GLN A 257 -50.52 -14.57 38.87
CA GLN A 257 -50.73 -15.36 40.08
C GLN A 257 -52.12 -15.15 40.67
N GLU A 258 -52.64 -13.91 40.64
CA GLU A 258 -54.01 -13.58 41.07
C GLU A 258 -55.04 -14.32 40.19
N ILE A 259 -54.89 -14.29 38.86
CA ILE A 259 -55.77 -15.03 37.93
C ILE A 259 -55.74 -16.53 38.22
N ARG A 260 -54.56 -17.09 38.52
CA ARG A 260 -54.42 -18.52 38.85
C ARG A 260 -54.98 -18.89 40.22
N ARG A 261 -55.17 -17.92 41.12
CA ARG A 261 -55.73 -18.11 42.46
C ARG A 261 -57.26 -17.96 42.47
N CYS A 262 -57.82 -17.30 41.45
CA CYS A 262 -59.27 -17.11 41.25
C CYS A 262 -59.93 -18.14 40.32
N ALA A 263 -59.17 -19.08 39.76
CA ALA A 263 -59.65 -20.20 38.94
C ALA A 263 -59.47 -21.53 39.69
#